data_AF-A0A814T4Q6-F1
#
_entry.id   AF-A0A814T4Q6-F1
#
_cell.length_a   1.000
_cell.length_b   1.000
_cell.length_c   1.000
_cell.angle_alpha   90.00
_cell.angle_beta   90.00
_cell.angle_gamma   90.00
#
_symmetry.space_group_name_H-M   'P 1'
#
loop_
_entity.id
_entity.type
_entity.pdbx_description
1 polymer ?
#
loop_
_entity_poly.entity_id
_entity_poly.type
_entity_poly.pdbx_seq_one_letter_code
_entity_poly.pdbx_strand_id
1 'polypeptide(L)'
;MSTVSTYRRHIDSIHLEICIGGLSYQTEPHTLLTYFEQFGTISQYNFTSPTGGGYVFICYENSQSVDRCIANRPHRLDGRHLYVKRALPFDPEYPNEHMNSIRDIMIICNSLDIDEEYLKNLREYFSSYGVVYACKLCHETNYDYILVEFADYDQVDRIILDKPHHFNNQELNLMKCIATNKKLMNIKYSSKENSVIAKDAIDINDDQKFLKYELNYKNDLAEKSNHHISEIDLANEVYRLQNLIKKLNEDFSIKRRQLEENCCEQLRKLNEDADKTHRLQQHLEQEYTKLLVEHESLKHENEVLNEQYLMTELENFEMTSYYEQILAEEKAKTAQYETEYTQILQWLYDNDSPLPSSPHHHLISISQTSLSPPLPAIPDDDDDDD
;
A
#
# COMPACT_ATOMS: atom_id res chain seq x y z
N MET A 1 -5.55 48.41 -12.52
CA MET A 1 -6.87 47.75 -12.56
C MET A 1 -6.68 46.43 -13.28
N SER A 2 -6.32 45.38 -12.53
CA SER A 2 -6.16 44.05 -13.11
C SER A 2 -7.54 43.42 -13.26
N THR A 3 -7.90 43.10 -14.50
CA THR A 3 -9.16 42.51 -14.90
C THR A 3 -9.41 41.21 -14.15
N VAL A 4 -10.54 41.14 -13.43
CA VAL A 4 -11.12 39.88 -12.96
C VAL A 4 -11.57 39.12 -14.22
N SER A 5 -10.64 38.38 -14.81
CA SER A 5 -10.92 37.44 -15.89
C SER A 5 -11.90 36.40 -15.34
N THR A 6 -13.10 36.35 -15.90
CA THR A 6 -14.10 35.34 -15.56
C THR A 6 -13.58 33.97 -16.00
N TYR A 7 -12.93 33.26 -15.08
CA TYR A 7 -12.42 31.91 -15.29
C TYR A 7 -13.60 30.96 -15.58
N ARG A 8 -13.72 30.54 -16.83
CA ARG A 8 -14.63 29.46 -17.24
C ARG A 8 -13.79 28.20 -17.30
N ARG A 9 -14.04 27.23 -16.40
CA ARG A 9 -13.36 25.92 -16.44
C ARG A 9 -13.59 25.31 -17.83
N HIS A 10 -12.53 25.25 -18.64
CA HIS A 10 -12.54 24.48 -19.87
C HIS A 10 -12.35 23.01 -19.50
N ILE A 11 -13.28 22.16 -19.93
CA ILE A 11 -13.26 20.71 -19.68
C ILE A 11 -11.92 20.11 -20.13
N ASP A 12 -11.37 20.60 -21.24
CA ASP A 12 -10.12 20.12 -21.84
C ASP A 12 -8.88 20.32 -20.93
N SER A 13 -8.95 21.23 -19.96
CA SER A 13 -7.84 21.53 -19.04
C SER A 13 -7.99 20.89 -17.66
N ILE A 14 -9.08 20.16 -17.41
CA ILE A 14 -9.38 19.66 -16.06
C ILE A 14 -8.36 18.65 -15.55
N HIS A 15 -7.72 17.89 -16.45
CA HIS A 15 -6.63 16.96 -16.12
C HIS A 15 -5.36 17.66 -15.62
N LEU A 16 -5.24 18.97 -15.83
CA LEU A 16 -4.12 19.80 -15.39
C LEU A 16 -4.42 20.54 -14.09
N GLU A 17 -5.63 20.39 -13.55
CA GLU A 17 -6.15 21.19 -12.45
C GLU A 17 -6.22 20.40 -11.15
N ILE A 18 -5.78 21.01 -10.05
CA ILE A 18 -5.98 20.53 -8.68
C ILE A 18 -6.96 21.42 -7.94
N CYS A 19 -7.72 20.82 -7.03
CA CYS A 19 -8.56 21.49 -6.06
C CYS A 19 -7.90 21.42 -4.68
N ILE A 20 -7.76 22.56 -4.03
CA ILE A 20 -7.14 22.74 -2.73
C ILE A 20 -8.18 23.28 -1.76
N GLY A 21 -8.40 22.58 -0.66
CA GLY A 21 -9.23 23.00 0.46
C GLY A 21 -8.45 22.99 1.78
N GLY A 22 -9.09 23.45 2.86
CA GLY A 22 -8.47 23.47 4.19
C GLY A 22 -7.52 24.63 4.45
N LEU A 23 -7.58 25.67 3.62
CA LEU A 23 -6.74 26.87 3.73
C LEU A 23 -7.01 27.64 5.03
N SER A 24 -5.97 28.29 5.56
CA SER A 24 -6.12 29.22 6.68
C SER A 24 -6.85 30.49 6.23
N TYR A 25 -7.55 31.15 7.14
CA TYR A 25 -8.09 32.50 6.89
C TYR A 25 -7.00 33.53 6.61
N GLN A 26 -5.76 33.24 7.02
CA GLN A 26 -4.60 34.10 6.86
C GLN A 26 -3.78 33.75 5.61
N THR A 27 -4.10 32.65 4.92
CA THR A 27 -3.32 32.22 3.75
C THR A 27 -3.54 33.20 2.60
N GLU A 28 -2.49 33.94 2.25
CA GLU A 28 -2.52 34.84 1.11
C GLU A 28 -2.39 34.08 -0.22
N PRO A 29 -3.09 34.53 -1.29
CA PRO A 29 -2.97 33.92 -2.63
C PRO A 29 -1.53 33.75 -3.11
N HIS A 30 -0.67 34.75 -2.88
CA HIS A 30 0.72 34.70 -3.32
C HIS A 30 1.50 33.58 -2.61
N THR A 31 1.37 33.47 -1.29
CA THR A 31 2.00 32.41 -0.49
C THR A 31 1.56 31.02 -0.94
N LEU A 32 0.26 30.85 -1.24
CA LEU A 32 -0.28 29.60 -1.75
C LEU A 32 0.32 29.22 -3.11
N LEU A 33 0.34 30.15 -4.06
CA LEU A 33 0.89 29.92 -5.39
C LEU A 33 2.38 29.58 -5.33
N THR A 34 3.18 30.37 -4.59
CA THR A 34 4.61 30.10 -4.39
C THR A 34 4.86 28.72 -3.80
N TYR A 35 4.01 28.25 -2.89
CA TYR A 35 4.10 26.89 -2.35
C TYR A 35 3.80 25.81 -3.42
N PHE A 36 2.78 26.00 -4.24
CA PHE A 36 2.40 25.00 -5.25
C PHE A 36 3.24 25.04 -6.54
N GLU A 37 3.97 26.13 -6.79
CA GLU A 37 4.94 26.26 -7.89
C GLU A 37 6.10 25.25 -7.79
N GLN A 38 6.43 24.78 -6.58
CA GLN A 38 7.49 23.77 -6.39
C GLN A 38 7.18 22.43 -7.09
N PHE A 39 5.91 22.17 -7.42
CA PHE A 39 5.48 20.95 -8.12
C PHE A 39 5.38 21.15 -9.64
N GLY A 40 5.47 22.39 -10.12
CA GLY A 40 5.49 22.74 -11.55
C GLY A 40 4.95 24.14 -11.85
N THR A 41 5.10 24.56 -13.10
CA THR A 41 4.64 25.88 -13.56
C THR A 41 3.12 25.98 -13.52
N ILE A 42 2.61 26.97 -12.79
CA ILE A 42 1.19 27.29 -12.68
C ILE A 42 0.80 28.15 -13.88
N SER A 43 -0.20 27.71 -14.65
CA SER A 43 -0.73 28.43 -15.80
C SER A 43 -1.88 29.36 -15.41
N GLN A 44 -2.80 28.88 -14.57
CA GLN A 44 -4.00 29.59 -14.15
C GLN A 44 -4.37 29.22 -12.71
N TYR A 45 -5.11 30.10 -12.02
CA TYR A 45 -5.65 29.82 -10.70
C TYR A 45 -7.00 30.50 -10.49
N ASN A 46 -7.83 29.93 -9.62
CA ASN A 46 -9.13 30.49 -9.27
C ASN A 46 -9.47 30.29 -7.80
N PHE A 47 -9.76 31.39 -7.09
CA PHE A 47 -10.19 31.40 -5.70
C PHE A 47 -11.71 31.46 -5.61
N THR A 48 -12.34 30.39 -5.11
CA THR A 48 -13.81 30.31 -5.04
C THR A 48 -14.37 31.01 -3.79
N SER A 49 -13.55 31.26 -2.75
CA SER A 49 -13.88 32.18 -1.66
C SER A 49 -12.62 32.92 -1.17
N PRO A 50 -12.61 34.27 -1.19
CA PRO A 50 -11.47 35.08 -0.74
C PRO A 50 -11.35 35.16 0.78
N THR A 51 -12.41 34.84 1.54
CA THR A 51 -12.40 34.77 3.00
C THR A 51 -12.37 33.29 3.41
N GLY A 52 -11.38 32.91 4.23
CA GLY A 52 -10.94 31.54 4.49
C GLY A 52 -12.02 30.45 4.69
N GLY A 53 -11.60 29.21 4.45
CA GLY A 53 -12.50 28.05 4.36
C GLY A 53 -12.99 27.75 2.93
N GLY A 54 -12.54 28.51 1.92
CA GLY A 54 -12.82 28.27 0.51
C GLY A 54 -12.00 27.16 -0.15
N TYR A 55 -12.33 26.91 -1.41
CA TYR A 55 -11.54 26.08 -2.32
C TYR A 55 -10.78 26.95 -3.31
N VAL A 56 -9.58 26.51 -3.66
CA VAL A 56 -8.75 27.11 -4.68
C VAL A 56 -8.44 26.08 -5.74
N PHE A 57 -8.60 26.47 -6.99
CA PHE A 57 -8.17 25.67 -8.11
C PHE A 57 -6.86 26.21 -8.66
N ILE A 58 -5.93 25.33 -8.96
CA ILE A 58 -4.65 25.64 -9.60
C ILE A 58 -4.53 24.74 -10.82
N CYS A 59 -4.38 25.36 -11.99
CA CYS A 59 -4.07 24.67 -13.24
C CYS A 59 -2.56 24.76 -13.49
N TYR A 60 -1.93 23.61 -13.72
CA TYR A 60 -0.54 23.54 -14.16
C TYR A 60 -0.44 23.61 -15.69
N GLU A 61 0.77 23.82 -16.20
CA GLU A 61 1.05 23.68 -17.64
C GLU A 61 1.11 22.22 -18.12
N ASN A 62 1.48 21.29 -17.22
CA ASN A 62 1.69 19.87 -17.54
C ASN A 62 0.98 18.97 -16.54
N SER A 63 0.41 17.85 -17.02
CA SER A 63 -0.27 16.86 -16.16
C SER A 63 0.68 16.20 -15.15
N GLN A 64 1.95 16.03 -15.51
CA GLN A 64 2.99 15.53 -14.60
C GLN A 64 3.16 16.40 -13.34
N SER A 65 2.85 17.70 -13.41
CA SER A 65 2.88 18.59 -12.25
C SER A 65 1.76 18.27 -11.26
N VAL A 66 0.57 17.90 -11.77
CA VAL A 66 -0.54 17.38 -10.95
C VAL A 66 -0.11 16.11 -10.26
N ASP A 67 0.46 15.15 -11.00
CA ASP A 67 0.92 13.87 -10.43
C ASP A 67 1.98 14.07 -9.35
N ARG A 68 2.97 14.94 -9.59
CA ARG A 68 3.99 15.30 -8.59
C ARG A 68 3.39 15.95 -7.37
N CYS A 69 2.45 16.89 -7.54
CA CYS A 69 1.77 17.54 -6.43
C CYS A 69 1.06 16.50 -5.56
N ILE A 70 0.18 15.69 -6.16
CA ILE A 70 -0.57 14.64 -5.46
C ILE A 70 0.35 13.62 -4.78
N ALA A 71 1.46 13.23 -5.40
CA ALA A 71 2.43 12.28 -4.82
C ALA A 71 3.13 12.84 -3.57
N ASN A 72 3.22 14.16 -3.41
CA ASN A 72 3.83 14.84 -2.27
C ASN A 72 2.84 15.18 -1.14
N ARG A 73 1.64 14.56 -1.13
CA ARG A 73 0.73 14.62 0.02
C ARG A 73 1.37 13.89 1.23
N PRO A 74 1.10 14.31 2.48
CA PRO A 74 0.19 15.40 2.86
C PRO A 74 0.83 16.79 2.73
N HIS A 75 0.07 17.76 2.23
CA HIS A 75 0.52 19.15 2.14
C HIS A 75 0.21 19.92 3.43
N ARG A 76 1.11 20.85 3.77
CA ARG A 76 0.95 21.76 4.90
C ARG A 76 1.36 23.17 4.52
N LEU A 77 0.53 24.14 4.89
CA LEU A 77 0.79 25.58 4.71
C LEU A 77 0.21 26.35 5.90
N ASP A 78 0.93 27.34 6.40
CA ASP A 78 0.53 28.16 7.57
C ASP A 78 0.14 27.33 8.80
N GLY A 79 0.84 26.21 9.03
CA GLY A 79 0.57 25.29 10.13
C GLY A 79 -0.71 24.47 10.01
N ARG A 80 -1.42 24.53 8.87
CA ARG A 80 -2.63 23.72 8.60
C ARG A 80 -2.37 22.67 7.53
N HIS A 81 -3.07 21.54 7.65
CA HIS A 81 -3.12 20.54 6.59
C HIS A 81 -4.04 21.00 5.47
N LEU A 82 -3.56 20.89 4.23
CA LEU A 82 -4.36 21.17 3.05
C LEU A 82 -4.94 19.88 2.50
N TYR A 83 -6.20 19.94 2.06
CA TYR A 83 -6.85 18.87 1.31
C TYR A 83 -6.62 19.12 -0.16
N VAL A 84 -5.73 18.35 -0.79
CA VAL A 84 -5.40 18.50 -2.21
C VAL A 84 -5.91 17.28 -2.97
N LYS A 85 -6.70 17.53 -4.01
CA LYS A 85 -7.29 16.51 -4.89
C LYS A 85 -7.19 16.95 -6.35
N ARG A 86 -7.32 16.02 -7.28
CA ARG A 86 -7.53 16.38 -8.69
C ARG A 86 -8.88 17.09 -8.82
N ALA A 87 -8.94 18.08 -9.69
CA ALA A 87 -10.22 18.64 -10.09
C ALA A 87 -10.99 17.57 -10.88
N LEU A 88 -12.28 17.42 -10.57
CA LEU A 88 -13.17 16.52 -11.29
C LEU A 88 -14.28 17.34 -11.96
N PRO A 89 -14.79 16.87 -13.12
CA PRO A 89 -15.93 17.52 -13.75
C PRO A 89 -17.12 17.50 -12.80
N PHE A 90 -17.88 18.60 -12.82
CA PHE A 90 -19.13 18.66 -12.08
C PHE A 90 -20.21 17.96 -12.89
N ASP A 91 -20.77 16.89 -12.34
CA ASP A 91 -21.94 16.22 -12.90
C ASP A 91 -23.19 16.63 -12.10
N PRO A 92 -24.19 17.29 -12.70
CA PRO A 92 -25.45 17.62 -12.05
C PRO A 92 -26.25 16.38 -11.59
N GLU A 93 -26.14 15.24 -12.29
CA GLU A 93 -26.78 13.98 -11.89
C GLU A 93 -26.12 13.43 -10.61
N TYR A 94 -24.83 13.74 -10.40
CA TYR A 94 -24.03 13.28 -9.26
C TYR A 94 -23.32 14.46 -8.54
N PRO A 95 -24.07 15.38 -7.91
CA PRO A 95 -23.57 16.69 -7.48
C PRO A 95 -22.49 16.64 -6.40
N ASN A 96 -22.36 15.52 -5.68
CA ASN A 96 -21.37 15.34 -4.61
C ASN A 96 -20.19 14.44 -5.00
N GLU A 97 -20.17 13.85 -6.20
CA GLU A 97 -19.15 12.87 -6.58
C GLU A 97 -17.73 13.47 -6.59
N HIS A 98 -17.60 14.69 -7.09
CA HIS A 98 -16.33 15.39 -7.20
C HIS A 98 -15.70 15.74 -5.84
N MET A 99 -16.51 15.98 -4.80
CA MET A 99 -16.04 16.38 -3.47
C MET A 99 -15.52 15.20 -2.64
N ASN A 100 -16.06 13.99 -2.83
CA ASN A 100 -15.78 12.85 -1.95
C ASN A 100 -14.42 12.19 -2.24
N SER A 101 -13.64 11.94 -1.19
CA SER A 101 -12.38 11.17 -1.24
C SER A 101 -12.69 9.69 -1.04
N ILE A 102 -12.99 9.02 -2.14
CA ILE A 102 -13.47 7.63 -2.15
C ILE A 102 -12.41 6.77 -2.82
N ARG A 103 -12.13 5.62 -2.22
CA ARG A 103 -11.15 4.65 -2.73
C ARG A 103 -11.78 3.53 -3.53
N ASP A 104 -13.08 3.61 -3.74
CA ASP A 104 -13.87 2.54 -4.32
C ASP A 104 -14.59 3.04 -5.57
N ILE A 105 -14.49 2.31 -6.67
CA ILE A 105 -15.39 2.49 -7.81
C ILE A 105 -16.41 1.35 -7.82
N MET A 106 -17.61 1.67 -8.32
CA MET A 106 -18.59 0.66 -8.67
C MET A 106 -18.81 0.67 -10.18
N ILE A 107 -18.91 -0.52 -10.76
CA ILE A 107 -19.12 -0.73 -12.19
C ILE A 107 -20.44 -1.50 -12.33
N ILE A 108 -21.46 -0.86 -12.90
CA ILE A 108 -22.76 -1.51 -13.10
C ILE A 108 -22.62 -2.57 -14.17
N CYS A 109 -23.12 -3.78 -13.88
CA CYS A 109 -22.91 -4.93 -14.74
C CYS A 109 -24.06 -5.93 -14.65
N ASN A 110 -24.08 -6.87 -15.61
CA ASN A 110 -24.92 -8.05 -15.55
C ASN A 110 -24.10 -9.21 -14.96
N SER A 111 -24.55 -9.78 -13.84
CA SER A 111 -23.81 -10.86 -13.15
C SER A 111 -23.66 -12.14 -13.98
N LEU A 112 -24.56 -12.39 -14.94
CA LEU A 112 -24.54 -13.59 -15.78
C LEU A 112 -23.30 -13.67 -16.67
N ASP A 113 -22.67 -12.53 -16.95
CA ASP A 113 -21.53 -12.43 -17.87
C ASP A 113 -20.18 -12.30 -17.12
N ILE A 114 -20.18 -12.49 -15.79
CA ILE A 114 -19.02 -12.25 -14.93
C ILE A 114 -18.58 -13.55 -14.25
N ASP A 115 -17.42 -14.04 -14.67
CA ASP A 115 -16.70 -15.13 -14.01
C ASP A 115 -15.45 -14.62 -13.27
N GLU A 116 -14.74 -15.54 -12.61
CA GLU A 116 -13.52 -15.22 -11.87
C GLU A 116 -12.40 -14.71 -12.78
N GLU A 117 -12.33 -15.18 -14.03
CA GLU A 117 -11.34 -14.76 -15.01
C GLU A 117 -11.58 -13.31 -15.45
N TYR A 118 -12.84 -12.94 -15.70
CA TYR A 118 -13.26 -11.57 -15.98
C TYR A 118 -12.84 -10.62 -14.85
N LEU A 119 -13.14 -10.98 -13.59
CA LEU A 119 -12.77 -10.16 -12.43
C LEU A 119 -11.26 -10.01 -12.28
N LYS A 120 -10.49 -11.07 -12.55
CA LYS A 120 -9.02 -11.03 -12.53
C LYS A 120 -8.47 -10.10 -13.61
N ASN A 121 -8.94 -10.23 -14.84
CA ASN A 121 -8.51 -9.40 -15.97
C ASN A 121 -8.91 -7.92 -15.76
N LEU A 122 -10.08 -7.68 -15.19
CA LEU A 122 -10.55 -6.33 -14.85
C LEU A 122 -9.69 -5.71 -13.74
N ARG A 123 -9.31 -6.49 -12.73
CA ARG A 123 -8.37 -6.06 -11.70
C ARG A 123 -7.02 -5.68 -12.29
N GLU A 124 -6.52 -6.47 -13.24
CA GLU A 124 -5.26 -6.18 -13.94
C GLU A 124 -5.37 -4.90 -14.78
N TYR A 125 -6.48 -4.70 -15.50
CA TYR A 125 -6.74 -3.47 -16.24
C TYR A 125 -6.65 -2.22 -15.35
N PHE A 126 -7.32 -2.22 -14.20
CA PHE A 126 -7.29 -1.11 -13.25
C PHE A 126 -5.99 -1.00 -12.45
N SER A 127 -5.15 -2.04 -12.43
CA SER A 127 -3.86 -1.99 -11.74
C SER A 127 -2.88 -0.98 -12.35
N SER A 128 -3.11 -0.59 -13.61
CA SER A 128 -2.36 0.47 -14.30
C SER A 128 -2.52 1.86 -13.64
N TYR A 129 -3.65 2.09 -12.96
CA TYR A 129 -3.91 3.31 -12.20
C TYR A 129 -3.28 3.28 -10.81
N GLY A 130 -3.08 2.07 -10.25
CA GLY A 130 -2.43 1.88 -8.98
C GLY A 130 -2.81 0.58 -8.27
N VAL A 131 -2.47 0.49 -6.99
CA VAL A 131 -2.67 -0.74 -6.20
C VAL A 131 -4.16 -0.99 -5.95
N VAL A 132 -4.65 -2.13 -6.47
CA VAL A 132 -6.02 -2.62 -6.27
C VAL A 132 -6.04 -3.64 -5.12
N TYR A 133 -6.77 -3.31 -4.05
CA TYR A 133 -6.95 -4.19 -2.89
C TYR A 133 -8.01 -5.26 -3.14
N ALA A 134 -9.13 -4.89 -3.78
CA ALA A 134 -10.21 -5.83 -4.07
C ALA A 134 -10.85 -5.55 -5.42
N CYS A 135 -11.32 -6.61 -6.07
CA CYS A 135 -12.17 -6.57 -7.25
C CYS A 135 -13.17 -7.72 -7.08
N LYS A 136 -14.44 -7.41 -6.78
CA LYS A 136 -15.45 -8.43 -6.45
C LYS A 136 -16.82 -8.05 -6.99
N LEU A 137 -17.58 -9.06 -7.38
CA LEU A 137 -18.99 -8.92 -7.72
C LEU A 137 -19.83 -8.74 -6.46
N CYS A 138 -20.72 -7.76 -6.48
CA CYS A 138 -21.63 -7.40 -5.42
C CYS A 138 -23.07 -7.44 -5.94
N HIS A 139 -23.98 -7.93 -5.10
CA HIS A 139 -25.40 -8.03 -5.41
C HIS A 139 -26.18 -7.04 -4.55
N GLU A 140 -26.99 -6.19 -5.19
CA GLU A 140 -27.98 -5.34 -4.51
C GLU A 140 -29.39 -5.79 -4.91
N THR A 141 -30.39 -5.25 -4.23
CA THR A 141 -31.78 -5.65 -4.44
C THR A 141 -32.23 -5.54 -5.90
N ASN A 142 -31.75 -4.52 -6.62
CA ASN A 142 -32.24 -4.17 -7.95
C ASN A 142 -31.18 -4.23 -9.06
N TYR A 143 -29.90 -4.41 -8.73
CA TYR A 143 -28.82 -4.42 -9.71
C TYR A 143 -27.59 -5.14 -9.16
N ASP A 144 -26.75 -5.61 -10.06
CA ASP A 144 -25.44 -6.14 -9.75
C ASP A 144 -24.36 -5.12 -10.14
N TYR A 145 -23.27 -5.12 -9.39
CA TYR A 145 -22.12 -4.26 -9.69
C TYR A 145 -20.82 -4.91 -9.26
N ILE A 146 -19.74 -4.57 -9.94
CA ILE A 146 -18.39 -4.91 -9.50
C ILE A 146 -17.88 -3.76 -8.63
N LEU A 147 -17.41 -4.08 -7.43
CA LEU A 147 -16.68 -3.17 -6.57
C LEU A 147 -15.18 -3.35 -6.80
N VAL A 148 -14.49 -2.25 -7.10
CA VAL A 148 -13.02 -2.22 -7.16
C VAL A 148 -12.51 -1.25 -6.10
N GLU A 149 -11.77 -1.77 -5.13
CA GLU A 149 -11.21 -1.04 -3.98
C GLU A 149 -9.72 -0.75 -4.23
N PHE A 150 -9.32 0.50 -4.05
CA PHE A 150 -7.99 1.03 -4.34
C PHE A 150 -7.24 1.44 -3.07
N ALA A 151 -5.92 1.59 -3.17
CA ALA A 151 -5.11 2.04 -2.06
C ALA A 151 -5.34 3.52 -1.70
N ASP A 152 -5.52 4.37 -2.73
CA ASP A 152 -5.68 5.82 -2.58
C ASP A 152 -6.84 6.36 -3.40
N TYR A 153 -7.46 7.44 -2.92
CA TYR A 153 -8.60 8.06 -3.62
C TYR A 153 -8.18 8.77 -4.92
N ASP A 154 -6.91 9.15 -5.07
CA ASP A 154 -6.40 9.74 -6.30
C ASP A 154 -6.48 8.77 -7.49
N GLN A 155 -6.32 7.48 -7.23
CA GLN A 155 -6.42 6.44 -8.25
C GLN A 155 -7.84 6.42 -8.82
N VAL A 156 -8.84 6.53 -7.93
CA VAL A 156 -10.25 6.67 -8.31
C VAL A 156 -10.51 7.97 -9.06
N ASP A 157 -10.03 9.12 -8.55
CA ASP A 157 -10.23 10.40 -9.21
C ASP A 157 -9.66 10.39 -10.65
N ARG A 158 -8.49 9.78 -10.85
CA ARG A 158 -7.87 9.61 -12.18
C ARG A 158 -8.68 8.72 -13.11
N ILE A 159 -9.24 7.62 -12.60
CA ILE A 159 -10.15 6.75 -13.35
C ILE A 159 -11.41 7.54 -13.77
N ILE A 160 -11.99 8.34 -12.87
CA ILE A 160 -13.18 9.15 -13.24
C ILE A 160 -12.85 10.17 -14.34
N LEU A 161 -11.63 10.73 -14.35
CA LEU A 161 -11.17 11.66 -15.36
C LEU A 161 -10.95 11.00 -16.73
N ASP A 162 -10.43 9.78 -16.76
CA ASP A 162 -10.06 9.08 -17.98
C ASP A 162 -11.25 8.39 -18.69
N LYS A 163 -12.49 8.64 -18.23
CA LYS A 163 -13.70 8.17 -18.90
C LYS A 163 -13.75 8.64 -20.38
N PRO A 164 -14.23 7.82 -21.32
CA PRO A 164 -14.82 6.48 -21.13
C PRO A 164 -13.78 5.35 -21.10
N HIS A 165 -13.98 4.38 -20.21
CA HIS A 165 -13.16 3.17 -20.17
C HIS A 165 -13.78 2.05 -20.99
N HIS A 166 -12.95 1.36 -21.76
CA HIS A 166 -13.36 0.21 -22.56
C HIS A 166 -12.62 -1.04 -22.07
N PHE A 167 -13.36 -2.09 -21.75
CA PHE A 167 -12.83 -3.37 -21.33
C PHE A 167 -13.57 -4.48 -22.08
N ASN A 168 -12.83 -5.42 -22.68
CA ASN A 168 -13.39 -6.45 -23.56
C ASN A 168 -14.31 -5.89 -24.67
N ASN A 169 -13.93 -4.75 -25.26
CA ASN A 169 -14.72 -3.99 -26.25
C ASN A 169 -16.08 -3.49 -25.75
N GLN A 170 -16.33 -3.49 -24.44
CA GLN A 170 -17.51 -2.91 -23.81
C GLN A 170 -17.12 -1.66 -23.04
N GLU A 171 -17.93 -0.61 -23.16
CA GLU A 171 -17.79 0.58 -22.33
C GLU A 171 -18.23 0.27 -20.89
N LEU A 172 -17.37 0.59 -19.93
CA LEU A 172 -17.65 0.37 -18.51
C LEU A 172 -18.49 1.52 -17.96
N ASN A 173 -19.70 1.21 -17.49
CA ASN A 173 -20.51 2.16 -16.73
C ASN A 173 -20.06 2.21 -15.28
N LEU A 174 -19.08 3.07 -15.00
CA LEU A 174 -18.46 3.20 -13.69
C LEU A 174 -18.68 4.57 -13.03
N MET A 175 -18.70 4.58 -11.70
CA MET A 175 -18.77 5.77 -10.86
C MET A 175 -18.10 5.53 -9.52
N LYS A 176 -17.88 6.59 -8.75
CA LYS A 176 -17.45 6.44 -7.37
C LYS A 176 -18.50 5.68 -6.56
N CYS A 177 -18.05 4.73 -5.76
CA CYS A 177 -18.91 3.96 -4.88
C CYS A 177 -19.24 4.77 -3.62
N ILE A 178 -20.31 5.56 -3.68
CA ILE A 178 -20.84 6.32 -2.54
C ILE A 178 -22.27 5.88 -2.20
N ALA A 179 -22.66 6.05 -0.93
CA ALA A 179 -24.00 5.67 -0.47
C ALA A 179 -25.12 6.34 -1.28
N THR A 180 -24.93 7.58 -1.72
CA THR A 180 -25.89 8.30 -2.58
C THR A 180 -26.03 7.62 -3.94
N ASN A 181 -24.93 7.23 -4.59
CA ASN A 181 -24.94 6.55 -5.88
C ASN A 181 -25.59 5.17 -5.75
N LYS A 182 -25.29 4.42 -4.68
CA LYS A 182 -25.97 3.15 -4.40
C LYS A 182 -27.48 3.31 -4.28
N LYS A 183 -27.95 4.36 -3.59
CA LYS A 183 -29.38 4.69 -3.48
C LYS A 183 -29.98 5.08 -4.84
N LEU A 184 -29.32 5.95 -5.60
CA LEU A 184 -29.75 6.37 -6.92
C LEU A 184 -29.89 5.17 -7.88
N MET A 185 -28.94 4.23 -7.84
CA MET A 185 -29.02 3.02 -8.65
C MET A 185 -30.16 2.09 -8.23
N ASN A 186 -30.37 1.92 -6.93
CA ASN A 186 -31.53 1.16 -6.46
C ASN A 186 -32.86 1.77 -6.94
N ILE A 187 -32.96 3.11 -7.05
CA ILE A 187 -34.13 3.79 -7.60
C ILE A 187 -34.20 3.58 -9.13
N LYS A 188 -33.09 3.80 -9.85
CA LYS A 188 -33.02 3.72 -11.32
C LYS A 188 -33.38 2.33 -11.85
N TYR A 189 -33.02 1.29 -11.11
CA TYR A 189 -33.25 -0.11 -11.49
C TYR A 189 -34.43 -0.79 -10.76
N SER A 190 -35.18 -0.06 -9.92
CA SER A 190 -36.42 -0.56 -9.33
C SER A 190 -37.48 -0.79 -10.44
N SER A 191 -37.87 -2.05 -10.64
CA SER A 191 -38.91 -2.62 -11.52
C SER A 191 -39.70 -1.71 -12.48
N LYS A 192 -39.72 -2.17 -13.74
CA LYS A 192 -40.42 -1.70 -14.96
C LYS A 192 -41.94 -1.42 -14.88
N GLU A 193 -42.61 -1.49 -13.74
CA GLU A 193 -44.06 -1.15 -13.63
C GLU A 193 -44.35 0.35 -13.43
N ASN A 194 -43.34 1.15 -13.07
CA ASN A 194 -43.49 2.60 -12.87
C ASN A 194 -42.58 3.43 -13.79
N SER A 195 -42.30 2.96 -15.00
CA SER A 195 -41.49 3.71 -15.99
C SER A 195 -42.07 5.09 -16.36
N VAL A 196 -43.33 5.36 -15.98
CA VAL A 196 -43.97 6.69 -16.10
C VAL A 196 -43.65 7.59 -14.90
N ILE A 197 -43.41 7.05 -13.71
CA ILE A 197 -43.17 7.82 -12.47
C ILE A 197 -41.68 8.17 -12.28
N ALA A 198 -40.76 7.34 -12.79
CA ALA A 198 -39.32 7.58 -12.64
C ALA A 198 -38.79 8.74 -13.48
N LYS A 199 -39.47 9.12 -14.58
CA LYS A 199 -39.11 10.31 -15.36
C LYS A 199 -39.50 11.62 -14.65
N ASP A 200 -40.50 11.59 -13.78
CA ASP A 200 -40.96 12.76 -13.02
C ASP A 200 -40.25 12.92 -11.66
N ALA A 201 -39.44 11.93 -11.26
CA ALA A 201 -38.67 11.94 -10.01
C ALA A 201 -37.21 12.38 -10.18
N ILE A 202 -36.72 12.51 -11.42
CA ILE A 202 -35.33 12.93 -11.72
C ILE A 202 -35.22 14.46 -11.84
N ASP A 203 -36.33 15.20 -11.95
CA ASP A 203 -36.33 16.66 -11.79
C ASP A 203 -36.37 17.04 -10.31
N ILE A 204 -35.25 16.85 -9.62
CA ILE A 204 -34.93 17.56 -8.38
C ILE A 204 -34.02 18.72 -8.75
N ASN A 205 -34.59 19.69 -9.48
CA ASN A 205 -34.14 21.07 -9.44
C ASN A 205 -35.37 21.92 -9.09
N ASP A 206 -35.62 21.95 -7.78
CA ASP A 206 -36.85 22.39 -7.15
C ASP A 206 -36.88 23.91 -6.90
N ASP A 207 -36.84 24.71 -7.96
CA ASP A 207 -37.17 26.15 -7.87
C ASP A 207 -38.51 26.49 -8.55
N GLN A 208 -38.94 25.71 -9.55
CA GLN A 208 -40.21 25.96 -10.25
C GLN A 208 -41.41 25.17 -9.70
N LYS A 209 -41.16 24.07 -8.97
CA LYS A 209 -42.23 23.27 -8.35
C LYS A 209 -42.74 23.91 -7.07
N PHE A 210 -41.89 24.63 -6.31
CA PHE A 210 -42.30 25.38 -5.13
C PHE A 210 -43.28 26.51 -5.49
N LEU A 211 -43.00 27.25 -6.58
CA LEU A 211 -43.89 28.32 -7.07
C LEU A 211 -45.23 27.78 -7.59
N LYS A 212 -45.23 26.61 -8.23
CA LYS A 212 -46.44 26.00 -8.80
C LYS A 212 -47.28 25.27 -7.75
N TYR A 213 -46.65 24.66 -6.73
CA TYR A 213 -47.34 24.17 -5.55
C TYR A 213 -47.89 25.31 -4.70
N GLU A 214 -47.20 26.44 -4.57
CA GLU A 214 -47.73 27.61 -3.86
C GLU A 214 -48.91 28.25 -4.60
N LEU A 215 -48.88 28.27 -5.94
CA LEU A 215 -49.99 28.77 -6.78
C LEU A 215 -51.19 27.81 -6.78
N ASN A 216 -50.96 26.49 -6.90
CA ASN A 216 -52.04 25.50 -6.85
C ASN A 216 -52.59 25.31 -5.43
N TYR A 217 -51.78 25.44 -4.38
CA TYR A 217 -52.27 25.43 -3.00
C TYR A 217 -53.13 26.67 -2.71
N LYS A 218 -52.75 27.84 -3.23
CA LYS A 218 -53.58 29.07 -3.15
C LYS A 218 -54.87 28.95 -3.97
N ASN A 219 -54.85 28.28 -5.12
CA ASN A 219 -56.04 28.04 -5.95
C ASN A 219 -56.96 26.96 -5.36
N ASP A 220 -56.41 25.87 -4.81
CA ASP A 220 -57.17 24.82 -4.10
C ASP A 220 -57.78 25.35 -2.79
N LEU A 221 -57.12 26.28 -2.10
CA LEU A 221 -57.69 27.01 -0.96
C LEU A 221 -58.84 27.93 -1.38
N ALA A 222 -58.79 28.50 -2.58
CA ALA A 222 -59.87 29.31 -3.15
C ALA A 222 -61.04 28.46 -3.66
N GLU A 223 -60.80 27.23 -4.12
CA GLU A 223 -61.87 26.31 -4.54
C GLU A 223 -62.51 25.54 -3.37
N LYS A 224 -61.77 25.28 -2.28
CA LYS A 224 -62.31 24.67 -1.04
C LYS A 224 -62.95 25.67 -0.07
N SER A 225 -62.93 26.98 -0.36
CA SER A 225 -63.52 28.00 0.52
C SER A 225 -65.04 28.13 0.46
N ASN A 226 -65.75 27.14 -0.11
CA ASN A 226 -67.22 27.07 -0.03
C ASN A 226 -67.74 26.26 1.18
N HIS A 227 -66.87 25.88 2.12
CA HIS A 227 -67.27 25.48 3.46
C HIS A 227 -66.56 26.36 4.49
N HIS A 228 -67.33 27.12 5.27
CA HIS A 228 -66.85 27.84 6.43
C HIS A 228 -66.34 26.84 7.48
N ILE A 229 -65.04 26.59 7.48
CA ILE A 229 -64.34 25.98 8.61
C ILE A 229 -64.30 27.04 9.71
N SER A 230 -64.76 26.72 10.92
CA SER A 230 -64.75 27.72 12.00
C SER A 230 -63.30 27.99 12.43
N GLU A 231 -63.04 29.24 12.84
CA GLU A 231 -61.73 29.67 13.35
C GLU A 231 -61.26 28.81 14.54
N ILE A 232 -62.21 28.22 15.26
CA ILE A 232 -61.98 27.29 16.38
C ILE A 232 -61.44 25.94 15.88
N ASP A 233 -61.96 25.41 14.79
CA ASP A 233 -61.50 24.13 14.22
C ASP A 233 -60.07 24.25 13.68
N LEU A 234 -59.74 25.38 13.08
CA LEU A 234 -58.39 25.68 12.62
C LEU A 234 -57.42 25.83 13.81
N ALA A 235 -57.81 26.54 14.86
CA ALA A 235 -56.99 26.68 16.06
C ALA A 235 -56.72 25.33 16.76
N ASN A 236 -57.73 24.45 16.82
CA ASN A 236 -57.60 23.11 17.37
C ASN A 236 -56.65 22.23 16.55
N GLU A 237 -56.71 22.31 15.22
CA GLU A 237 -55.83 21.53 14.35
C GLU A 237 -54.38 22.04 14.40
N VAL A 238 -54.17 23.36 14.45
CA VAL A 238 -52.84 23.95 14.67
C VAL A 238 -52.25 23.48 16.00
N TYR A 239 -53.04 23.49 17.07
CA TYR A 239 -52.60 23.02 18.39
C TYR A 239 -52.24 21.52 18.38
N ARG A 240 -53.05 20.70 17.69
CA ARG A 240 -52.78 19.27 17.49
C ARG A 240 -51.46 19.04 16.75
N LEU A 241 -51.23 19.76 15.65
CA LEU A 241 -50.02 19.64 14.85
C LEU A 241 -48.78 20.11 15.61
N GLN A 242 -48.86 21.19 16.39
CA GLN A 242 -47.77 21.65 17.25
C GLN A 242 -47.36 20.59 18.27
N ASN A 243 -48.34 19.93 18.91
CA ASN A 243 -48.06 18.84 19.85
C ASN A 243 -47.44 17.61 19.16
N LEU A 244 -47.90 17.29 17.95
CA LEU A 244 -47.33 16.18 17.17
C LEU A 244 -45.88 16.46 16.78
N ILE A 245 -45.57 17.68 16.32
CA ILE A 245 -44.21 18.12 15.97
C ILE A 245 -43.30 18.04 17.20
N LYS A 246 -43.79 18.49 18.37
CA LYS A 246 -43.02 18.42 19.62
C LYS A 246 -42.68 16.97 19.99
N LYS A 247 -43.66 16.06 19.89
CA LYS A 247 -43.46 14.63 20.16
C LYS A 247 -42.48 13.98 19.17
N LEU A 248 -42.61 14.28 17.88
CA LEU A 248 -41.66 13.83 16.86
C LEU A 248 -40.24 14.31 17.13
N ASN A 249 -40.06 15.58 17.52
CA ASN A 249 -38.76 16.13 17.86
C ASN A 249 -38.14 15.45 19.09
N GLU A 250 -38.94 15.13 20.10
CA GLU A 250 -38.50 14.36 21.27
C GLU A 250 -38.08 12.94 20.88
N ASP A 251 -38.88 12.24 20.07
CA ASP A 251 -38.57 10.90 19.57
C ASP A 251 -37.28 10.89 18.72
N PHE A 252 -37.10 11.88 17.84
CA PHE A 252 -35.87 12.03 17.06
C PHE A 252 -34.66 12.33 17.95
N SER A 253 -34.81 13.16 18.98
CA SER A 253 -33.75 13.47 19.93
C SER A 253 -33.29 12.22 20.70
N ILE A 254 -34.23 11.39 21.16
CA ILE A 254 -33.94 10.11 21.84
C ILE A 254 -33.21 9.17 20.88
N LYS A 255 -33.71 9.01 19.65
CA LYS A 255 -33.12 8.11 18.66
C LYS A 255 -31.72 8.56 18.25
N ARG A 256 -31.48 9.87 18.16
CA ARG A 256 -30.15 10.44 17.90
C ARG A 256 -29.18 10.12 19.04
N ARG A 257 -29.60 10.31 20.30
CA ARG A 257 -28.78 9.98 21.48
C ARG A 257 -28.41 8.49 21.53
N GLN A 258 -29.37 7.60 21.27
CA GLN A 258 -29.11 6.15 21.21
C GLN A 258 -28.11 5.79 20.10
N LEU A 259 -28.21 6.44 18.93
CA LEU A 259 -27.26 6.23 17.85
C LEU A 259 -25.85 6.74 18.22
N GLU A 260 -25.76 7.91 18.82
CA GLU A 260 -24.50 8.50 19.31
C GLU A 260 -23.83 7.60 20.36
N GLU A 261 -24.59 7.06 21.31
CA GLU A 261 -24.09 6.13 22.33
C GLU A 261 -23.58 4.82 21.71
N ASN A 262 -24.35 4.21 20.81
CA ASN A 262 -23.94 2.99 20.10
C ASN A 262 -22.66 3.20 19.27
N CYS A 263 -22.55 4.33 18.57
CA CYS A 263 -21.34 4.69 17.84
C CYS A 263 -20.13 4.87 18.78
N CYS A 264 -20.32 5.53 19.93
CA CYS A 264 -19.26 5.71 20.92
C CYS A 264 -18.77 4.36 21.49
N GLU A 265 -19.68 3.42 21.77
CA GLU A 265 -19.32 2.08 22.24
C GLU A 265 -18.57 1.27 21.18
N GLN A 266 -18.99 1.34 19.91
CA GLN A 266 -18.29 0.68 18.81
C GLN A 266 -16.88 1.24 18.62
N LEU A 267 -16.72 2.56 18.70
CA LEU A 267 -15.41 3.22 18.62
C LEU A 267 -14.49 2.82 19.79
N ARG A 268 -15.02 2.69 21.01
CA ARG A 268 -14.22 2.19 22.15
C ARG A 268 -13.69 0.78 21.92
N LYS A 269 -14.55 -0.13 21.46
CA LYS A 269 -14.14 -1.52 21.16
C LYS A 269 -13.07 -1.57 20.08
N LEU A 270 -13.23 -0.81 18.99
CA LEU A 270 -12.25 -0.71 17.92
C LEU A 270 -10.90 -0.16 18.43
N ASN A 271 -10.91 0.85 19.29
CA ASN A 271 -9.67 1.38 19.88
C ASN A 271 -8.98 0.37 20.80
N GLU A 272 -9.73 -0.35 21.64
CA GLU A 272 -9.16 -1.41 22.48
C GLU A 272 -8.51 -2.53 21.64
N ASP A 273 -9.14 -2.91 20.53
CA ASP A 273 -8.58 -3.92 19.63
C ASP A 273 -7.37 -3.40 18.85
N ALA A 274 -7.37 -2.11 18.47
CA ALA A 274 -6.19 -1.46 17.88
C ALA A 274 -5.01 -1.43 18.87
N ASP A 275 -5.25 -1.10 20.14
CA ASP A 275 -4.22 -1.09 21.18
C ASP A 275 -3.65 -2.50 21.44
N LYS A 276 -4.50 -3.53 21.47
CA LYS A 276 -4.04 -4.93 21.56
C LYS A 276 -3.17 -5.31 20.37
N THR A 277 -3.60 -4.94 19.17
CA THR A 277 -2.86 -5.23 17.92
C THR A 277 -1.50 -4.53 17.93
N HIS A 278 -1.44 -3.28 18.38
CA HIS A 278 -0.20 -2.53 18.48
C HIS A 278 0.77 -3.15 19.49
N ARG A 279 0.29 -3.62 20.66
CA ARG A 279 1.12 -4.33 21.65
C ARG A 279 1.66 -5.65 21.09
N LEU A 280 0.83 -6.40 20.37
CA LEU A 280 1.25 -7.66 19.75
C LEU A 280 2.34 -7.41 18.69
N GLN A 281 2.18 -6.36 17.89
CA GLN A 281 3.16 -5.96 16.89
C GLN A 281 4.49 -5.56 17.53
N GLN A 282 4.47 -4.74 18.60
CA GLN A 282 5.68 -4.39 19.33
C GLN A 282 6.39 -5.62 19.91
N HIS A 283 5.64 -6.60 20.42
CA HIS A 283 6.21 -7.85 20.93
C HIS A 283 6.87 -8.67 19.81
N LEU A 284 6.21 -8.80 18.65
CA LEU A 284 6.76 -9.48 17.48
C LEU A 284 8.04 -8.79 16.96
N GLU A 285 8.06 -7.47 16.91
CA GLU A 285 9.25 -6.70 16.50
C GLU A 285 10.43 -6.90 17.47
N GLN A 286 10.15 -6.97 18.77
CA GLN A 286 11.17 -7.27 19.78
C GLN A 286 11.73 -8.70 19.63
N GLU A 287 10.88 -9.69 19.40
CA GLU A 287 11.35 -11.07 19.17
C GLU A 287 12.13 -11.20 17.87
N TYR A 288 11.67 -10.58 16.79
CA TYR A 288 12.39 -10.58 15.52
C TYR A 288 13.78 -9.96 15.67
N THR A 289 13.89 -8.86 16.42
CA THR A 289 15.19 -8.21 16.68
C THR A 289 16.13 -9.12 17.48
N LYS A 290 15.62 -9.85 18.48
CA LYS A 290 16.42 -10.83 19.24
C LYS A 290 16.95 -11.95 18.33
N LEU A 291 16.08 -12.53 17.51
CA LEU A 291 16.44 -13.58 16.56
C LEU A 291 17.46 -13.09 15.52
N LEU A 292 17.36 -11.84 15.09
CA LEU A 292 18.30 -11.25 14.13
C LEU A 292 19.71 -11.14 14.74
N VAL A 293 19.81 -10.68 15.98
CA VAL A 293 21.10 -10.60 16.71
C VAL A 293 21.71 -11.99 16.91
N GLU A 294 20.90 -12.98 17.30
CA GLU A 294 21.34 -14.36 17.45
C GLU A 294 21.84 -14.95 16.12
N HIS A 295 21.11 -14.71 15.03
CA HIS A 295 21.50 -15.14 13.69
C HIS A 295 22.82 -14.49 13.22
N GLU A 296 23.02 -13.19 13.46
CA GLU A 296 24.28 -12.51 13.14
C GLU A 296 25.45 -13.06 13.96
N SER A 297 25.24 -13.38 15.24
CA SER A 297 26.25 -14.01 16.10
C SER A 297 26.65 -15.40 15.58
N LEU A 298 25.67 -16.26 15.29
CA LEU A 298 25.91 -17.60 14.75
C LEU A 298 26.58 -17.57 13.37
N LYS A 299 26.24 -16.57 12.55
CA LYS A 299 26.90 -16.37 11.26
C LYS A 299 28.38 -16.04 11.45
N HIS A 300 28.70 -15.13 12.37
CA HIS A 300 30.08 -14.77 12.67
C HIS A 300 30.86 -15.96 13.23
N GLU A 301 30.27 -16.73 14.14
CA GLU A 301 30.88 -17.94 14.70
C GLU A 301 31.19 -18.98 13.62
N ASN A 302 30.27 -19.19 12.67
CA ASN A 302 30.52 -20.08 11.53
C ASN A 302 31.63 -19.55 10.60
N GLU A 303 31.70 -18.25 10.36
CA GLU A 303 32.78 -17.64 9.56
C GLU A 303 34.14 -17.89 10.22
N VAL A 304 34.25 -17.66 11.53
CA VAL A 304 35.47 -17.92 12.31
C VAL A 304 35.85 -19.40 12.26
N LEU A 305 34.90 -20.31 12.46
CA LEU A 305 35.14 -21.74 12.42
C LEU A 305 35.63 -22.20 11.04
N ASN A 306 35.06 -21.64 9.98
CA ASN A 306 35.45 -21.95 8.60
C ASN A 306 36.86 -21.43 8.28
N GLU A 307 37.24 -20.25 8.78
CA GLU A 307 38.61 -19.74 8.67
C GLU A 307 39.60 -20.61 9.44
N GLN A 308 39.26 -21.03 10.67
CA GLN A 308 40.09 -21.95 11.45
C GLN A 308 40.29 -23.29 10.74
N TYR A 309 39.22 -23.86 10.18
CA TYR A 309 39.30 -25.11 9.41
C TYR A 309 40.25 -24.98 8.21
N LEU A 310 40.14 -23.89 7.46
CA LEU A 310 40.99 -23.64 6.29
C LEU A 310 42.47 -23.50 6.68
N MET A 311 42.75 -22.83 7.80
CA MET A 311 44.12 -22.71 8.33
C MET A 311 44.69 -24.08 8.73
N THR A 312 43.91 -24.93 9.39
CA THR A 312 44.33 -26.30 9.74
C THR A 312 44.55 -27.17 8.50
N GLU A 313 43.73 -27.05 7.46
CA GLU A 313 43.96 -27.76 6.20
C GLU A 313 45.26 -27.32 5.51
N LEU A 314 45.56 -26.02 5.51
CA LEU A 314 46.80 -25.48 4.96
C LEU A 314 48.03 -25.99 5.73
N GLU A 315 47.99 -25.97 7.06
CA GLU A 315 49.07 -26.51 7.91
C GLU A 315 49.30 -28.00 7.63
N ASN A 316 48.23 -28.79 7.50
CA ASN A 316 48.33 -30.21 7.17
C ASN A 316 48.91 -30.44 5.77
N PHE A 317 48.56 -29.60 4.79
CA PHE A 317 49.12 -29.66 3.45
C PHE A 317 50.62 -29.34 3.43
N GLU A 318 51.03 -28.26 4.11
CA GLU A 318 52.44 -27.88 4.23
C GLU A 318 53.28 -28.98 4.91
N MET A 319 52.75 -29.57 5.99
CA MET A 319 53.40 -30.70 6.66
C MET A 319 53.55 -31.92 5.74
N THR A 320 52.52 -32.24 4.95
CA THR A 320 52.57 -33.37 4.00
C THR A 320 53.65 -33.15 2.93
N SER A 321 53.69 -31.95 2.34
CA SER A 321 54.72 -31.55 1.36
C SER A 321 56.14 -31.67 1.92
N TYR A 322 56.34 -31.22 3.17
CA TYR A 322 57.61 -31.32 3.86
C TYR A 322 58.07 -32.78 4.04
N TYR A 323 57.16 -33.67 4.47
CA TYR A 323 57.48 -35.09 4.60
C TYR A 323 57.81 -35.76 3.26
N GLU A 324 57.10 -35.41 2.18
CA GLU A 324 57.40 -35.92 0.84
C GLU A 324 58.79 -35.51 0.34
N GLN A 325 59.22 -34.27 0.64
CA GLN A 325 60.55 -33.78 0.30
C GLN A 325 61.65 -34.58 1.01
N ILE A 326 61.51 -34.80 2.33
CA ILE A 326 62.46 -35.64 3.09
C ILE A 326 62.53 -37.04 2.50
N LEU A 327 61.38 -37.64 2.18
CA LEU A 327 61.31 -38.98 1.61
C LEU A 327 62.00 -39.07 0.25
N ALA A 328 61.89 -38.03 -0.57
CA ALA A 328 62.57 -37.93 -1.87
C ALA A 328 64.09 -37.81 -1.70
N GLU A 329 64.57 -37.01 -0.74
CA GLU A 329 65.99 -36.88 -0.42
C GLU A 329 66.59 -38.20 0.10
N GLU A 330 65.88 -38.92 0.96
CA GLU A 330 66.32 -40.24 1.42
C GLU A 330 66.40 -41.24 0.27
N LYS A 331 65.38 -41.31 -0.60
CA LYS A 331 65.40 -42.16 -1.79
C LYS A 331 66.57 -41.82 -2.72
N ALA A 332 66.87 -40.54 -2.91
CA ALA A 332 68.00 -40.11 -3.71
C ALA A 332 69.34 -40.56 -3.12
N LYS A 333 69.52 -40.47 -1.79
CA LYS A 333 70.69 -40.99 -1.10
C LYS A 333 70.81 -42.51 -1.24
N THR A 334 69.71 -43.25 -1.07
CA THR A 334 69.71 -44.71 -1.25
C THR A 334 70.10 -45.10 -2.68
N ALA A 335 69.53 -44.43 -3.69
CA ALA A 335 69.88 -44.66 -5.08
C ALA A 335 71.34 -44.34 -5.39
N GLN A 336 71.89 -43.30 -4.76
CA GLN A 336 73.32 -42.98 -4.87
C GLN A 336 74.19 -44.10 -4.27
N TYR A 337 73.86 -44.59 -3.07
CA TYR A 337 74.57 -45.71 -2.46
C TYR A 337 74.46 -46.99 -3.29
N GLU A 338 73.30 -47.30 -3.88
CA GLU A 338 73.13 -48.44 -4.79
C GLU A 338 73.97 -48.28 -6.06
N THR A 339 74.06 -47.07 -6.60
CA THR A 339 74.89 -46.75 -7.77
C THR A 339 76.37 -46.93 -7.44
N GLU A 340 76.84 -46.40 -6.31
CA GLU A 340 78.21 -46.56 -5.82
C GLU A 340 78.54 -48.04 -5.58
N TYR A 341 77.62 -48.79 -4.95
CA TYR A 341 77.77 -50.23 -4.74
C TYR A 341 77.88 -51.01 -6.06
N THR A 342 77.05 -50.65 -7.04
CA THR A 342 77.07 -51.28 -8.38
C THR A 342 78.37 -50.95 -9.12
N GLN A 343 78.87 -49.71 -9.02
CA GLN A 343 80.17 -49.31 -9.59
C GLN A 343 81.33 -50.08 -8.95
N ILE A 344 81.30 -50.29 -7.63
CA ILE A 344 82.29 -51.10 -6.92
C ILE A 344 82.25 -52.56 -7.41
N LEU A 345 81.06 -53.14 -7.54
CA LEU A 345 80.90 -54.51 -8.08
C LEU A 345 81.39 -54.62 -9.53
N GLN A 346 81.10 -53.64 -10.37
CA GLN A 346 81.57 -53.60 -11.75
C GLN A 346 83.10 -53.48 -11.83
N TRP A 347 83.70 -52.61 -11.00
CA TRP A 347 85.16 -52.49 -10.88
C TRP A 347 85.83 -53.78 -10.42
N LEU A 348 85.21 -54.51 -9.48
CA LEU A 348 85.66 -55.83 -9.02
C LEU A 348 85.55 -56.91 -10.12
N TYR A 349 84.57 -56.80 -11.01
CA TYR A 349 84.36 -57.74 -12.13
C TYR A 349 85.33 -57.48 -13.28
N ASP A 350 85.66 -56.21 -13.57
CA ASP A 350 86.54 -55.81 -14.67
C ASP A 350 88.05 -56.01 -14.35
N ASN A 351 88.42 -56.12 -13.07
CA ASN A 351 89.77 -56.41 -12.63
C ASN A 351 89.86 -57.83 -12.04
N ASP A 352 90.16 -58.83 -12.88
CA ASP A 352 90.39 -60.23 -12.48
C ASP A 352 91.54 -60.36 -11.45
N SER A 353 91.27 -60.13 -10.16
CA SER A 353 92.13 -60.50 -9.03
C SER A 353 91.48 -60.29 -7.64
N PRO A 354 91.90 -61.05 -6.61
CA PRO A 354 91.13 -61.26 -5.39
C PRO A 354 91.07 -60.02 -4.49
N LEU A 355 89.96 -59.94 -3.74
CA LEU A 355 89.65 -58.93 -2.71
C LEU A 355 90.89 -58.38 -1.98
N PRO A 356 91.10 -57.05 -1.94
CA PRO A 356 91.96 -56.44 -0.95
C PRO A 356 91.28 -56.43 0.42
N SER A 357 92.08 -56.74 1.44
CA SER A 357 91.71 -56.82 2.85
C SER A 357 91.53 -55.46 3.54
N SER A 358 90.31 -55.22 4.08
CA SER A 358 89.93 -54.40 5.29
C SER A 358 90.21 -52.88 5.29
N PRO A 359 89.51 -51.97 6.05
CA PRO A 359 89.04 -52.14 7.45
C PRO A 359 87.68 -51.46 7.85
N HIS A 360 87.28 -51.70 9.11
CA HIS A 360 86.24 -51.05 9.93
C HIS A 360 84.81 -51.62 9.97
N HIS A 361 84.59 -52.41 11.03
CA HIS A 361 83.40 -52.46 11.87
C HIS A 361 82.46 -51.24 11.74
N HIS A 362 81.15 -51.47 11.59
CA HIS A 362 80.27 -51.55 12.75
C HIS A 362 78.93 -52.21 12.37
N LEU A 363 78.53 -53.13 13.24
CA LEU A 363 77.26 -53.84 13.24
C LEU A 363 76.09 -52.87 13.10
N ILE A 364 75.18 -53.19 12.19
CA ILE A 364 73.85 -52.61 12.14
C ILE A 364 73.11 -53.06 13.41
N SER A 365 73.13 -52.21 14.43
CA SER A 365 72.12 -52.18 15.48
C SER A 365 70.84 -51.67 14.83
N ILE A 366 69.89 -52.57 14.56
CA ILE A 366 68.50 -52.18 14.30
C ILE A 366 67.93 -51.70 15.63
N SER A 367 68.16 -50.43 15.95
CA SER A 367 67.42 -49.76 17.01
C SER A 367 66.04 -49.42 16.45
N GLN A 368 65.03 -50.14 16.95
CA GLN A 368 63.62 -49.78 16.83
C GLN A 368 63.43 -48.33 17.29
N THR A 369 63.17 -47.41 16.37
CA THR A 369 62.48 -46.17 16.69
C THR A 369 61.00 -46.37 16.37
N SER A 370 60.24 -46.66 17.42
CA SER A 370 58.79 -46.61 17.42
C SER A 370 58.32 -45.21 17.03
N LEU A 371 57.82 -45.04 15.81
CA LEU A 371 56.93 -43.94 15.47
C LEU A 371 55.55 -44.30 16.04
N SER A 372 55.36 -44.03 17.33
CA SER A 372 54.01 -43.86 17.88
C SER A 372 53.56 -42.44 17.53
N PRO A 373 52.40 -42.24 16.88
CA PRO A 373 51.85 -40.90 16.71
C PRO A 373 51.51 -40.29 18.08
N PRO A 374 51.66 -38.97 18.26
CA PRO A 374 51.18 -38.31 19.47
C PRO A 374 49.66 -38.45 19.53
N LEU A 375 49.15 -38.96 20.66
CA LEU A 375 47.72 -38.91 20.98
C LEU A 375 47.28 -37.44 21.07
N PRO A 376 46.11 -37.07 20.54
CA PRO A 376 45.56 -35.74 20.74
C PRO A 376 45.29 -35.53 22.24
N ALA A 377 45.71 -34.37 22.75
CA ALA A 377 45.37 -33.93 24.09
C ALA A 377 43.85 -33.77 24.19
N ILE A 378 43.25 -34.48 25.13
CA ILE A 378 41.89 -34.26 25.62
C ILE A 378 41.92 -32.92 26.36
N PRO A 379 41.05 -31.94 26.06
CA PRO A 379 40.92 -30.76 26.90
C PRO A 379 40.40 -31.18 28.27
N ASP A 380 41.06 -30.73 29.32
CA ASP A 380 40.57 -30.86 30.70
C ASP A 380 39.21 -30.16 30.78
N ASP A 381 38.17 -30.94 31.05
CA ASP A 381 36.91 -30.46 31.61
C ASP A 381 37.23 -29.94 33.01
N ASP A 382 37.56 -28.65 33.12
CA ASP A 382 37.41 -27.92 34.37
C ASP A 382 35.91 -27.66 34.57
N ASP A 383 35.27 -28.66 35.20
CA ASP A 383 34.19 -28.42 36.15
C ASP A 383 34.72 -27.43 37.21
N ASP A 384 34.17 -26.22 37.22
CA ASP A 384 34.10 -25.43 38.44
C ASP A 384 32.70 -24.84 38.59
N ASP A 385 32.13 -25.21 39.73
CA ASP A 385 30.87 -24.78 40.32
C ASP A 385 30.73 -23.24 40.40
N ASP A 386 29.58 -22.72 39.99
CA ASP A 386 28.70 -21.84 40.80
C ASP A 386 27.36 -21.52 40.10
#